data_AF-A0A7J2L575-F1
#
_entry.id   AF-A0A7J2L575-F1
#
_cell.length_a   1.000
_cell.length_b   1.000
_cell.length_c   1.000
_cell.angle_alpha   90.00
_cell.angle_beta   90.00
_cell.angle_gamma   90.00
#
_symmetry.space_group_name_H-M   'P 1'
#
loop_
_entity.id
_entity.type
_entity.pdbx_description
1 polymer ?
#
loop_
_entity_poly.entity_id
_entity_poly.type
_entity_poly.pdbx_seq_one_letter_code
_entity_poly.pdbx_strand_id
1 'polypeptide(L)'
;MEENYDEKLFSDVVENVYVKLKRHIERELETNPYAIVRVRWLKKLLQGRRGAQFILKRLSREYNVTKMGSWYIVRPKNTDKKTKK
;
A
#
# COMPACT_ATOMS: atom_id res chain seq x y z
N MET A 1 26.11 2.15 17.35
CA MET A 1 24.87 1.55 17.91
C MET A 1 23.60 2.35 17.57
N GLU A 2 23.68 3.57 17.02
CA GLU A 2 22.51 4.36 16.60
C GLU A 2 21.78 3.81 15.36
N GLU A 3 22.50 3.23 14.39
CA GLU A 3 21.90 2.77 13.12
C GLU A 3 20.78 1.73 13.30
N ASN A 4 20.85 0.90 14.34
CA ASN A 4 19.88 -0.18 14.58
C ASN A 4 18.52 0.34 15.08
N TYR A 5 18.52 1.45 15.83
CA TYR A 5 17.28 2.05 16.34
C TYR A 5 16.53 2.82 15.25
N ASP A 6 17.25 3.55 14.40
CA ASP A 6 16.66 4.28 13.29
C ASP A 6 16.05 3.35 12.24
N GLU A 7 16.70 2.23 11.93
CA GLU A 7 16.15 1.21 11.03
C GLU A 7 14.89 0.55 11.59
N LYS A 8 14.89 0.21 12.89
CA LYS A 8 13.73 -0.39 13.56
C LYS A 8 12.55 0.57 13.59
N LEU A 9 12.80 1.83 13.95
CA LEU A 9 11.77 2.88 13.95
C LEU A 9 11.23 3.15 12.53
N PHE A 10 12.09 3.11 11.51
CA PHE A 10 11.67 3.23 10.12
C PHE A 10 10.77 2.07 9.68
N SER A 11 11.14 0.83 10.02
CA SER A 11 10.34 -0.36 9.75
C SER A 11 8.96 -0.26 10.40
N ASP A 12 8.90 0.15 11.68
CA ASP A 12 7.66 0.29 12.42
C ASP A 12 6.73 1.37 11.82
N VAL A 13 7.30 2.49 11.39
CA VAL A 13 6.53 3.54 10.69
C VAL A 13 5.97 3.02 9.37
N VAL A 14 6.79 2.34 8.55
CA VAL A 14 6.36 1.80 7.26
C VAL A 14 5.28 0.73 7.43
N GLU A 15 5.41 -0.15 8.41
CA GLU A 15 4.40 -1.18 8.72
C GLU A 15 3.08 -0.55 9.17
N ASN A 16 3.14 0.43 10.06
CA ASN A 16 1.94 1.14 10.52
C ASN A 16 1.22 1.87 9.37
N VAL A 17 1.97 2.50 8.47
CA VAL A 17 1.40 3.12 7.27
C VAL A 17 0.80 2.07 6.35
N TYR A 18 1.46 0.93 6.16
CA TYR A 18 0.94 -0.17 5.36
C TYR A 18 -0.41 -0.66 5.88
N VAL A 19 -0.51 -0.97 7.18
CA VAL A 19 -1.75 -1.46 7.80
C VAL A 19 -2.88 -0.45 7.66
N LYS A 20 -2.61 0.84 7.92
CA LYS A 20 -3.61 1.91 7.77
C LYS A 20 -4.09 2.04 6.32
N LEU A 21 -3.15 2.02 5.37
CA LEU A 21 -3.44 2.13 3.95
C LEU A 21 -4.27 0.94 3.46
N LYS A 22 -3.89 -0.28 3.86
CA LYS A 22 -4.60 -1.51 3.50
C LYS A 22 -6.04 -1.50 4.01
N ARG A 23 -6.27 -1.15 5.29
CA ARG A 23 -7.62 -1.03 5.85
C ARG A 23 -8.50 -0.02 5.10
N HIS A 24 -7.92 1.11 4.68
CA HIS A 24 -8.63 2.09 3.88
C HIS A 24 -9.01 1.51 2.51
N ILE A 25 -8.07 0.85 1.83
CA ILE A 25 -8.32 0.18 0.55
C ILE A 25 -9.42 -0.89 0.68
N GLU A 26 -9.35 -1.74 1.71
CA GLU A 26 -10.34 -2.82 1.91
C GLU A 26 -11.75 -2.26 2.10
N ARG A 27 -11.92 -1.23 2.93
CA ARG A 27 -13.21 -0.54 3.12
C ARG A 27 -13.76 0.07 1.83
N GLU A 28 -12.90 0.68 1.02
CA GLU A 28 -13.31 1.21 -0.28
C GLU A 28 -13.75 0.09 -1.23
N LEU A 29 -13.03 -1.04 -1.22
CA LEU A 29 -13.32 -2.21 -2.06
C LEU A 29 -14.57 -3.00 -1.64
N GLU A 30 -15.03 -2.86 -0.40
CA GLU A 30 -16.31 -3.46 0.05
C GLU A 30 -17.51 -2.87 -0.73
N THR A 31 -17.40 -1.62 -1.16
CA THR A 31 -18.49 -0.88 -1.80
C THR A 31 -18.20 -0.49 -3.25
N ASN A 32 -16.92 -0.46 -3.65
CA ASN A 32 -16.49 -0.02 -4.96
C ASN A 32 -15.63 -1.07 -5.67
N PRO A 33 -15.64 -1.12 -7.02
CA PRO A 33 -14.80 -2.04 -7.79
C PRO A 33 -13.30 -1.72 -7.75
N TYR A 34 -12.92 -0.55 -7.22
CA TYR A 34 -11.54 -0.11 -7.05
C TYR A 34 -11.42 0.87 -5.89
N ALA A 35 -10.24 0.94 -5.28
CA ALA A 35 -9.87 1.96 -4.31
C ALA A 35 -8.90 2.97 -4.93
N ILE A 36 -9.03 4.24 -4.56
CA ILE A 36 -8.16 5.32 -5.05
C ILE A 36 -7.31 5.85 -3.89
N VAL A 37 -5.98 5.84 -4.09
CA VAL A 37 -5.03 6.38 -3.13
C VAL A 37 -4.29 7.56 -3.74
N ARG A 38 -4.42 8.76 -3.17
CA ARG A 38 -3.64 9.94 -3.60
C ARG A 38 -2.16 9.75 -3.26
N VAL A 39 -1.27 9.98 -4.23
CA VAL A 39 0.19 9.97 -4.03
C VAL A 39 0.60 10.92 -2.90
N ARG A 40 0.02 12.13 -2.87
CA ARG A 40 0.29 13.13 -1.82
C ARG A 40 -0.14 12.65 -0.43
N TRP A 41 -1.25 11.91 -0.34
CA TRP A 41 -1.73 11.39 0.94
C TRP A 41 -0.81 10.30 1.48
N LEU A 42 -0.36 9.36 0.63
CA LEU A 42 0.63 8.35 1.02
C LEU A 42 1.95 8.99 1.49
N LYS A 43 2.44 10.03 0.79
CA LYS A 43 3.63 10.78 1.20
C LYS A 43 3.45 11.46 2.56
N LYS A 44 2.26 12.00 2.85
CA LYS A 44 1.94 12.59 4.15
C LYS A 44 1.91 11.55 5.26
N LEU A 45 1.35 10.36 5.01
CA LEU A 45 1.34 9.26 5.99
C LEU A 45 2.76 8.82 6.36
N LEU A 46 3.66 8.83 5.39
CA LEU A 46 5.09 8.54 5.61
C LEU A 46 5.86 9.71 6.22
N GLN A 47 5.21 10.85 6.51
CA GLN A 47 5.86 12.05 7.04
C GLN A 47 7.07 12.52 6.21
N GLY A 48 7.02 12.33 4.88
CA GLY A 48 8.14 12.66 3.99
C GLY A 48 9.31 11.67 4.00
N ARG A 49 9.25 10.61 4.81
CA ARG A 49 10.24 9.52 4.80
C ARG A 49 10.14 8.71 3.51
N ARG A 50 11.26 8.07 3.12
CA ARG A 50 11.29 7.06 2.05
C ARG A 50 10.44 5.85 2.49
N GLY A 51 10.00 5.00 1.56
CA GLY A 51 9.22 3.79 1.91
C GLY A 51 7.92 3.58 1.13
N ALA A 52 7.45 4.59 0.38
CA ALA A 52 6.29 4.44 -0.49
C ALA A 52 6.46 3.29 -1.50
N GLN A 53 7.67 3.13 -2.04
CA GLN A 53 7.98 2.04 -2.97
C GLN A 53 7.86 0.65 -2.31
N PHE A 54 8.27 0.52 -1.05
CA PHE A 54 8.13 -0.73 -0.29
C PHE A 54 6.65 -1.07 -0.08
N ILE A 55 5.87 -0.09 0.36
CA ILE A 55 4.42 -0.22 0.57
C ILE A 55 3.72 -0.63 -0.73
N LEU A 56 4.01 0.05 -1.84
CA LEU A 56 3.42 -0.26 -3.14
C LEU A 56 3.83 -1.64 -3.65
N LYS A 57 5.10 -2.03 -3.45
CA LYS A 57 5.59 -3.37 -3.79
C LYS A 57 4.86 -4.43 -2.97
N ARG A 58 4.66 -4.22 -1.67
CA ARG A 58 3.89 -5.14 -0.82
C ARG A 58 2.42 -5.21 -1.23
N LEU A 59 1.77 -4.07 -1.46
CA LEU A 59 0.39 -4.01 -1.96
C LEU A 59 0.24 -4.73 -3.30
N SER A 60 1.20 -4.62 -4.22
CA SER A 60 1.14 -5.28 -5.53
C SER A 60 1.17 -6.82 -5.48
N ARG A 61 1.57 -7.40 -4.34
CA ARG A 61 1.49 -8.86 -4.12
C ARG A 61 0.04 -9.30 -3.99
N GLU A 62 -0.74 -8.54 -3.22
CA GLU A 62 -2.13 -8.84 -2.85
C GLU A 62 -3.15 -8.22 -3.82
N TYR A 63 -2.82 -7.08 -4.42
CA TYR A 63 -3.72 -6.29 -5.26
C TYR A 63 -3.09 -5.96 -6.62
N ASN A 64 -3.94 -5.60 -7.58
CA ASN A 64 -3.48 -4.93 -8.80
C ASN A 64 -3.39 -3.42 -8.54
N VAL A 65 -2.17 -2.89 -8.51
CA VAL A 65 -1.90 -1.48 -8.25
C VAL A 65 -1.41 -0.81 -9.54
N THR A 66 -2.15 0.19 -10.02
CA THR A 66 -1.79 0.98 -11.21
C THR A 66 -1.61 2.44 -10.83
N LYS A 67 -0.54 3.08 -11.30
CA LYS A 67 -0.34 4.52 -11.10
C LYS A 67 -0.97 5.29 -12.27
N MET A 68 -1.86 6.23 -11.97
CA MET A 68 -2.44 7.16 -12.93
C MET A 68 -2.20 8.59 -12.45
N GLY A 69 -1.18 9.24 -12.99
CA GLY A 69 -0.77 10.58 -12.58
C GLY A 69 -0.47 10.67 -11.07
N SER A 70 -1.30 11.44 -10.35
CA SER A 70 -1.17 11.68 -8.91
C SER A 70 -1.96 10.68 -8.05
N TRP A 71 -2.39 9.56 -8.63
CA TRP A 71 -3.24 8.56 -8.00
C TRP A 71 -2.68 7.15 -8.18
N TYR A 72 -2.88 6.31 -7.18
CA TYR A 72 -2.78 4.86 -7.30
C TYR A 72 -4.19 4.29 -7.30
N ILE A 73 -4.52 3.54 -8.35
CA ILE A 73 -5.75 2.78 -8.47
C ILE A 73 -5.44 1.36 -8.03
N VAL A 74 -6.14 0.91 -7.01
CA VAL A 74 -5.97 -0.42 -6.41
C VAL A 74 -7.21 -1.23 -6.70
N ARG A 75 -7.03 -2.42 -7.27
CA ARG A 75 -8.09 -3.37 -7.59
C ARG A 75 -7.81 -4.72 -6.94
N PRO A 76 -8.84 -5.51 -6.61
CA PRO A 76 -8.64 -6.89 -6.23
C PRO A 76 -7.82 -7.60 -7.30
N LYS A 77 -6.87 -8.42 -6.88
CA LYS A 77 -6.18 -9.31 -7.80
C LYS A 77 -7.11 -10.48 -8.04
N ASN A 78 -7.63 -10.63 -9.26
CA ASN A 78 -8.43 -11.80 -9.61
C ASN A 78 -7.56 -13.05 -9.46
N THR A 79 -7.63 -13.70 -8.29
CA THR A 79 -7.08 -15.03 -8.04
C THR A 79 -8.02 -16.14 -8.53
N ASP A 80 -8.99 -15.81 -9.39
CA ASP A 80 -9.91 -16.74 -10.06
C ASP A 80 -9.30 -17.46 -11.29
N LYS A 81 -8.01 -17.81 -11.22
CA LYS A 81 -7.36 -18.74 -12.18
C LYS A 81 -6.56 -19.83 -11.48
N LYS A 82 -7.08 -20.37 -10.38
CA LYS A 82 -6.63 -21.66 -9.82
C LYS A 82 -7.76 -22.65 -9.56
N THR A 83 -8.80 -22.63 -10.39
CA THR A 83 -9.71 -23.78 -10.55
C THR A 83 -9.70 -24.22 -12.01
N LYS A 84 -8.64 -24.93 -12.40
CA LYS A 84 -8.59 -25.91 -13.51
C LYS A 84 -7.14 -26.36 -13.73
N LYS A 85 -6.75 -27.42 -13.02
CA LYS A 85 -6.23 -28.64 -13.64
C LYS A 85 -6.26 -29.77 -12.63
#